data_AF-A0A662IKM8-F1
#
_entry.id   AF-A0A662IKM8-F1
#
_cell.length_a   1.000
_cell.length_b   1.000
_cell.length_c   1.000
_cell.angle_alpha   90.00
_cell.angle_beta   90.00
_cell.angle_gamma   90.00
#
_symmetry.space_group_name_H-M   'P 1'
#
loop_
_entity.id
_entity.type
_entity.pdbx_description
1 polymer ?
#
loop_
_entity_poly.entity_id
_entity_poly.type
_entity_poly.pdbx_seq_one_letter_code
_entity_poly.pdbx_strand_id
1 'polypeptide(L)'
;MVEHLSKNMATVKVRSELPMLRIPVSLIVDDWTVGYMGESGKLEFRRTYEFLLDFLSLGAMGVRGKLSLVPCIVKSRECSYELLGCIDEGIKGLPRNVLLEILNLVKAEAVKYFDITPEMLTHTLAIDVDANRLLDEMEWEWSQRQDLETLTRYIARALSILRSVGIKASGVTSPCDFGREVEGIYARAILEAEKQVNGIKLTWYFLHVEYGKKRVTPRLMYLKDEEAVVSIVSCSEDYLGKPKVAKAGGDPYRLADNWITSDGRKGRLVELYKNRAYLIFHTHWWNVHREEDKIGFEALKETVSRINRLLGDGIIWMKCSEIARYFATLKAFKFEEFKK
;
A
#
# COMPACT_ATOMS: atom_id res chain seq x y z
N MET A 1 65.45 -21.21 -8.89
CA MET A 1 64.82 -20.03 -8.28
C MET A 1 63.75 -19.53 -9.24
N VAL A 2 62.55 -20.09 -9.17
CA VAL A 2 61.41 -19.70 -10.01
C VAL A 2 60.36 -19.20 -9.03
N GLU A 3 60.39 -17.91 -8.76
CA GLU A 3 59.36 -17.24 -7.97
C GLU A 3 58.03 -17.36 -8.71
N HIS A 4 57.13 -18.14 -8.12
CA HIS A 4 55.71 -18.13 -8.40
C HIS A 4 55.18 -16.72 -8.10
N LEU A 5 55.07 -15.88 -9.13
CA LEU A 5 54.22 -14.69 -9.10
C LEU A 5 52.76 -15.17 -9.11
N SER A 6 52.24 -15.48 -7.92
CA SER A 6 50.80 -15.55 -7.71
C SER A 6 50.24 -14.16 -8.01
N LYS A 7 49.53 -14.04 -9.14
CA LYS A 7 48.71 -12.87 -9.41
C LYS A 7 47.65 -12.81 -8.31
N ASN A 8 47.86 -11.93 -7.33
CA ASN A 8 46.83 -11.47 -6.42
C ASN A 8 45.72 -10.83 -7.28
N MET A 9 44.71 -11.63 -7.65
CA MET A 9 43.44 -11.09 -8.13
C MET A 9 42.81 -10.36 -6.95
N ALA A 10 42.89 -9.02 -6.96
CA ALA A 10 42.13 -8.20 -6.04
C ALA A 10 40.64 -8.49 -6.29
N THR A 11 39.99 -9.17 -5.36
CA THR A 11 38.55 -9.42 -5.41
C THR A 11 37.82 -8.11 -5.13
N VAL A 12 37.28 -7.48 -6.17
CA VAL A 12 36.43 -6.29 -6.02
C VAL A 12 35.09 -6.71 -5.43
N LYS A 13 34.82 -6.29 -4.19
CA LYS A 13 33.55 -6.54 -3.52
C LYS A 13 32.60 -5.37 -3.72
N VAL A 14 31.67 -5.50 -4.66
CA VAL A 14 30.58 -4.53 -4.85
C VAL A 14 29.44 -4.87 -3.89
N ARG A 15 28.95 -3.89 -3.14
CA ARG A 15 27.77 -4.01 -2.27
C ARG A 15 26.81 -2.88 -2.56
N SER A 16 25.53 -3.22 -2.66
CA SER A 16 24.45 -2.25 -2.70
C SER A 16 24.08 -1.81 -1.28
N GLU A 17 23.92 -0.49 -1.10
CA GLU A 17 23.52 0.13 0.16
C GLU A 17 22.04 0.53 0.12
N LEU A 18 21.58 1.27 1.13
CA LEU A 18 20.24 1.88 1.16
C LEU A 18 20.17 3.11 0.23
N PRO A 19 18.97 3.51 -0.25
CA PRO A 19 18.85 4.64 -1.17
C PRO A 19 19.35 5.92 -0.51
N MET A 20 20.31 6.58 -1.16
CA MET A 20 21.01 7.74 -0.62
C MET A 20 21.60 7.51 0.79
N LEU A 21 21.94 6.26 1.14
CA LEU A 21 22.41 5.82 2.46
C LEU A 21 21.41 6.02 3.62
N ARG A 22 20.15 6.35 3.30
CA ARG A 22 19.07 6.64 4.26
C ARG A 22 18.06 5.50 4.32
N ILE A 23 17.43 5.33 5.47
CA ILE A 23 16.43 4.28 5.69
C ILE A 23 15.11 4.65 4.98
N PRO A 24 14.58 3.81 4.08
CA PRO A 24 13.30 4.08 3.42
C PRO A 24 12.13 4.00 4.40
N VAL A 25 11.21 4.95 4.29
CA VAL A 25 9.98 5.03 5.07
C VAL A 25 8.81 5.23 4.11
N SER A 26 7.70 4.54 4.37
CA SER A 26 6.47 4.68 3.60
C SER A 26 5.25 4.47 4.49
N LEU A 27 4.23 5.29 4.30
CA LEU A 27 2.93 5.14 4.96
C LEU A 27 1.92 4.50 4.00
N ILE A 28 1.33 3.40 4.41
CA ILE A 28 0.23 2.73 3.73
C ILE A 28 -1.06 3.10 4.45
N VAL A 29 -2.07 3.57 3.71
CA VAL A 29 -3.45 3.62 4.20
C VAL A 29 -4.35 2.78 3.31
N ASP A 30 -5.08 1.87 3.95
CA ASP A 30 -5.94 0.89 3.30
C ASP A 30 -7.43 1.23 3.39
N ASP A 31 -8.21 0.48 2.60
CA ASP A 31 -9.66 0.42 2.43
C ASP A 31 -10.38 1.72 2.09
N TRP A 32 -9.63 2.77 1.73
CA TRP A 32 -10.27 4.05 1.45
C TRP A 32 -11.11 3.96 0.18
N THR A 33 -12.26 4.63 0.23
CA THR A 33 -13.27 4.64 -0.81
C THR A 33 -13.88 6.04 -0.88
N VAL A 34 -14.44 6.41 -2.03
CA VAL A 34 -15.11 7.71 -2.21
C VAL A 34 -16.36 7.85 -1.34
N GLY A 35 -16.94 6.74 -0.88
CA GLY A 35 -18.05 6.70 0.06
C GLY A 35 -18.19 5.32 0.69
N TYR A 36 -18.92 5.23 1.78
CA TYR A 36 -19.15 3.97 2.49
C TYR A 36 -20.58 3.92 3.02
N MET A 37 -21.04 2.71 3.37
CA MET A 37 -22.33 2.54 4.01
C MET A 37 -22.22 2.85 5.51
N GLY A 38 -22.82 3.96 5.94
CA GLY A 38 -22.90 4.29 7.37
C GLY A 38 -23.90 3.41 8.12
N GLU A 39 -23.89 3.46 9.46
CA GLU A 39 -24.77 2.65 10.32
C GLU A 39 -26.27 2.84 10.00
N SER A 40 -26.66 4.02 9.51
CA SER A 40 -28.04 4.31 9.07
C SER A 40 -28.46 3.60 7.76
N GLY A 41 -27.56 2.86 7.12
CA GLY A 41 -27.77 2.20 5.82
C GLY A 41 -27.86 3.18 4.64
N LYS A 42 -27.44 4.43 4.84
CA LYS A 42 -27.26 5.46 3.81
C LYS A 42 -25.78 5.56 3.42
N LEU A 43 -25.55 5.93 2.16
CA LEU A 43 -24.21 6.20 1.66
C LEU A 43 -23.71 7.52 2.28
N GLU A 44 -22.55 7.46 2.91
CA GLU A 44 -21.84 8.58 3.54
C GLU A 44 -20.53 8.80 2.77
N PHE A 45 -20.17 10.06 2.53
CA PHE A 45 -18.99 10.44 1.73
C PHE A 45 -18.28 11.69 2.24
N ARG A 46 -18.81 12.33 3.29
CA ARG A 46 -18.21 13.50 3.90
C ARG A 46 -16.99 13.10 4.73
N ARG A 47 -17.07 12.02 5.51
CA ARG A 47 -15.93 11.55 6.32
C ARG A 47 -14.79 11.06 5.44
N THR A 48 -15.09 10.37 4.34
CA THR A 48 -14.07 9.94 3.37
C THR A 48 -13.38 11.13 2.70
N TYR A 49 -14.12 12.19 2.41
CA TYR A 49 -13.57 13.44 1.88
C TYR A 49 -12.73 14.21 2.91
N GLU A 50 -13.22 14.36 4.14
CA GLU A 50 -12.48 14.99 5.24
C GLU A 50 -11.19 14.23 5.57
N PHE A 51 -11.24 12.89 5.54
CA PHE A 51 -10.04 12.05 5.63
C PHE A 51 -9.05 12.37 4.51
N LEU A 52 -9.50 12.49 3.26
CA LEU A 52 -8.62 12.78 2.13
C LEU A 52 -7.90 14.13 2.32
N LEU A 53 -8.61 15.17 2.78
CA LEU A 53 -8.01 16.47 3.08
C LEU A 53 -6.93 16.37 4.18
N ASP A 54 -7.25 15.68 5.27
CA ASP A 54 -6.34 15.46 6.38
C ASP A 54 -5.12 14.63 5.94
N PHE A 55 -5.30 13.62 5.10
CA PHE A 55 -4.23 12.79 4.54
C PHE A 55 -3.31 13.59 3.60
N LEU A 56 -3.87 14.50 2.78
CA LEU A 56 -3.07 15.42 1.96
C LEU A 56 -2.19 16.34 2.81
N SER A 57 -2.65 16.73 4.01
CA SER A 57 -1.83 17.52 4.92
C SER A 57 -0.57 16.75 5.39
N LEU A 58 -0.63 15.42 5.52
CA LEU A 58 0.56 14.59 5.79
C LEU A 58 1.51 14.59 4.57
N GLY A 59 0.96 14.54 3.36
CA GLY A 59 1.75 14.68 2.12
C GLY A 59 2.51 16.00 2.06
N ALA A 60 1.86 17.10 2.46
CA ALA A 60 2.47 18.43 2.58
C ALA A 60 3.58 18.49 3.66
N MET A 61 3.50 17.64 4.70
CA MET A 61 4.58 17.45 5.69
C MET A 61 5.74 16.58 5.17
N GLY A 62 5.74 16.19 3.89
CA GLY A 62 6.81 15.42 3.26
C GLY A 62 6.60 13.91 3.27
N VAL A 63 5.46 13.41 3.79
CA VAL A 63 5.15 11.98 3.81
C VAL A 63 4.97 11.46 2.37
N ARG A 64 5.43 10.24 2.15
CA ARG A 64 5.20 9.48 0.91
C ARG A 64 4.71 8.09 1.27
N GLY A 65 4.01 7.46 0.33
CA GLY A 65 3.56 6.08 0.48
C GLY A 65 2.44 5.74 -0.47
N LYS A 66 1.35 5.13 0.02
CA LYS A 66 0.20 4.78 -0.81
C LYS A 66 -1.14 4.93 -0.07
N LEU A 67 -2.18 5.16 -0.86
CA LEU A 67 -3.58 5.16 -0.44
C LEU A 67 -4.34 4.21 -1.35
N SER A 68 -5.08 3.26 -0.79
CA SER A 68 -5.98 2.46 -1.61
C SER A 68 -7.21 3.27 -2.04
N LEU A 69 -7.80 2.89 -3.17
CA LEU A 69 -9.09 3.36 -3.63
C LEU A 69 -9.90 2.14 -4.04
N VAL A 70 -10.82 1.71 -3.19
CA VAL A 70 -11.76 0.62 -3.49
C VAL A 70 -12.65 1.06 -4.67
N PRO A 71 -12.57 0.40 -5.83
CA PRO A 71 -13.20 0.90 -7.06
C PRO A 71 -14.73 0.84 -7.07
N CYS A 72 -15.32 -0.17 -6.43
CA CYS A 72 -16.75 -0.44 -6.48
C CYS A 72 -17.34 -0.53 -5.07
N ILE A 73 -18.52 0.05 -4.88
CA ILE A 73 -19.19 0.06 -3.58
C ILE A 73 -20.29 -0.97 -3.54
N VAL A 74 -20.19 -1.88 -2.57
CA VAL A 74 -21.23 -2.86 -2.26
C VAL A 74 -21.95 -2.43 -0.99
N LYS A 75 -23.28 -2.46 -1.06
CA LYS A 75 -24.16 -2.29 0.09
C LYS A 75 -24.52 -3.65 0.65
N SER A 76 -24.19 -3.89 1.92
CA SER A 76 -24.67 -5.04 2.68
C SER A 76 -25.96 -4.69 3.45
N ARG A 77 -26.94 -5.58 3.40
CA ARG A 77 -28.13 -5.63 4.27
C ARG A 77 -28.21 -7.06 4.83
N GLU A 78 -28.86 -7.21 5.98
CA GLU A 78 -28.93 -8.42 6.82
C GLU A 78 -28.89 -9.78 6.07
N CYS A 79 -29.51 -9.90 4.89
CA CYS A 79 -29.43 -11.10 4.03
C CYS A 79 -29.24 -10.80 2.53
N SER A 80 -28.76 -9.62 2.12
CA SER A 80 -28.53 -9.32 0.69
C SER A 80 -27.43 -8.30 0.45
N TYR A 81 -26.78 -8.44 -0.72
CA TYR A 81 -25.76 -7.52 -1.20
C TYR A 81 -26.21 -6.86 -2.51
N GLU A 82 -26.00 -5.55 -2.61
CA GLU A 82 -26.30 -4.76 -3.80
C GLU A 82 -25.03 -4.02 -4.25
N LEU A 83 -24.61 -4.24 -5.49
CA LEU A 83 -23.56 -3.43 -6.11
C LEU A 83 -24.16 -2.06 -6.44
N LEU A 84 -23.70 -1.01 -5.75
CA LEU A 84 -24.17 0.36 -5.99
C LEU A 84 -23.54 0.98 -7.24
N GLY A 85 -22.39 0.46 -7.67
CA GLY A 85 -21.66 0.89 -8.87
C GLY A 85 -20.17 1.05 -8.61
N CYS A 86 -19.45 1.44 -9.66
CA CYS A 86 -18.01 1.69 -9.64
C CYS A 86 -17.71 3.16 -9.97
N ILE A 87 -16.55 3.65 -9.53
CA ILE A 87 -16.19 5.07 -9.61
C ILE A 87 -16.12 5.65 -11.03
N ASP A 88 -16.01 4.81 -12.06
CA ASP A 88 -15.93 5.21 -13.46
C ASP A 88 -17.30 5.36 -14.14
N GLU A 89 -18.26 4.55 -13.75
CA GLU A 89 -19.63 4.58 -14.29
C GLU A 89 -20.58 5.43 -13.41
N GLY A 90 -20.28 5.53 -12.12
CA GLY A 90 -21.08 6.21 -11.11
C GLY A 90 -21.57 5.26 -10.02
N ILE A 91 -21.94 5.83 -8.87
CA ILE A 91 -22.34 5.08 -7.68
C ILE A 91 -23.73 5.55 -7.24
N LYS A 92 -24.67 4.61 -7.15
CA LYS A 92 -26.04 4.87 -6.70
C LYS A 92 -26.03 5.47 -5.30
N GLY A 93 -26.60 6.68 -5.18
CA GLY A 93 -26.65 7.43 -3.92
C GLY A 93 -25.51 8.44 -3.73
N LEU A 94 -24.49 8.46 -4.61
CA LEU A 94 -23.43 9.46 -4.60
C LEU A 94 -23.66 10.49 -5.72
N PRO A 95 -23.83 11.79 -5.40
CA PRO A 95 -23.95 12.81 -6.43
C PRO A 95 -22.72 12.85 -7.34
N ARG A 96 -22.93 12.89 -8.66
CA ARG A 96 -21.85 12.86 -9.66
C ARG A 96 -20.84 14.00 -9.49
N ASN A 97 -21.31 15.19 -9.13
CA ASN A 97 -20.44 16.35 -8.87
C ASN A 97 -19.49 16.10 -7.68
N VAL A 98 -19.99 15.47 -6.61
CA VAL A 98 -19.20 15.12 -5.43
C VAL A 98 -18.16 14.06 -5.79
N LEU A 99 -18.56 13.00 -6.51
CA LEU A 99 -17.63 11.97 -6.98
C LEU A 99 -16.50 12.59 -7.82
N LEU A 100 -16.85 13.45 -8.78
CA LEU A 100 -15.86 14.13 -9.63
C LEU A 100 -14.94 15.06 -8.83
N GLU A 101 -15.46 15.77 -7.83
CA GLU A 101 -14.65 16.61 -6.94
C GLU A 101 -13.59 15.79 -6.20
N ILE A 102 -14.00 14.67 -5.57
CA ILE A 102 -13.09 13.76 -4.86
C ILE A 102 -12.02 13.20 -5.82
N LEU A 103 -12.44 12.69 -6.97
CA LEU A 103 -11.51 12.10 -7.96
C LEU A 103 -10.55 13.15 -8.54
N ASN A 104 -11.00 14.39 -8.74
CA ASN A 104 -10.15 15.48 -9.19
C ASN A 104 -9.10 15.83 -8.13
N LEU A 105 -9.48 15.84 -6.85
CA LEU A 105 -8.53 16.06 -5.76
C LEU A 105 -7.48 14.94 -5.69
N VAL A 106 -7.89 13.68 -5.87
CA VAL A 106 -6.95 12.55 -5.94
C VAL A 106 -5.95 12.72 -7.09
N LYS A 107 -6.44 13.02 -8.30
CA LYS A 107 -5.60 13.19 -9.50
C LYS A 107 -4.72 14.42 -9.49
N ALA A 108 -5.19 15.51 -8.91
CA ALA A 108 -4.45 16.76 -8.89
C ALA A 108 -3.43 16.79 -7.75
N GLU A 109 -3.78 16.24 -6.58
CA GLU A 109 -2.97 16.41 -5.36
C GLU A 109 -2.47 15.09 -4.78
N ALA A 110 -3.34 14.10 -4.52
CA ALA A 110 -2.95 12.90 -3.78
C ALA A 110 -1.84 12.11 -4.51
N VAL A 111 -1.93 11.99 -5.83
CA VAL A 111 -0.92 11.30 -6.66
C VAL A 111 0.47 11.93 -6.61
N LYS A 112 0.61 13.20 -6.16
CA LYS A 112 1.94 13.83 -5.99
C LYS A 112 2.70 13.17 -4.84
N TYR A 113 2.00 12.80 -3.78
CA TYR A 113 2.58 12.30 -2.54
C TYR A 113 2.49 10.77 -2.41
N PHE A 114 1.43 10.18 -2.95
CA PHE A 114 1.09 8.78 -2.73
C PHE A 114 0.90 8.03 -4.04
N ASP A 115 1.21 6.74 -4.06
CA ASP A 115 0.64 5.84 -5.07
C ASP A 115 -0.84 5.62 -4.74
N ILE A 116 -1.70 5.68 -5.76
CA ILE A 116 -3.11 5.34 -5.62
C ILE A 116 -3.32 3.97 -6.24
N THR A 117 -3.74 3.00 -5.45
CA THR A 117 -3.84 1.60 -5.87
C THR A 117 -5.27 1.10 -5.72
N PRO A 118 -5.77 0.23 -6.62
CA PRO A 118 -7.01 -0.46 -6.35
C PRO A 118 -6.77 -1.42 -5.18
N GLU A 119 -7.78 -1.59 -4.35
CA GLU A 119 -7.84 -2.67 -3.38
C GLU A 119 -8.83 -3.70 -3.86
N MET A 120 -8.39 -4.34 -4.96
CA MET A 120 -9.21 -5.16 -5.83
C MET A 120 -10.48 -4.44 -6.27
N LEU A 121 -11.66 -5.06 -6.25
CA LEU A 121 -12.88 -4.44 -6.79
C LEU A 121 -13.78 -3.87 -5.71
N THR A 122 -14.07 -4.64 -4.66
CA THR A 122 -15.17 -4.31 -3.73
C THR A 122 -14.77 -4.26 -2.27
N HIS A 123 -13.60 -4.78 -1.90
CA HIS A 123 -13.21 -5.05 -0.52
C HIS A 123 -14.29 -5.87 0.25
N THR A 124 -15.11 -6.63 -0.46
CA THR A 124 -16.23 -7.40 0.08
C THR A 124 -16.46 -8.66 -0.75
N LEU A 125 -17.50 -8.70 -1.60
CA LEU A 125 -17.83 -9.85 -2.45
C LEU A 125 -17.11 -9.81 -3.80
N ALA A 126 -16.73 -10.97 -4.31
CA ALA A 126 -16.18 -11.09 -5.65
C ALA A 126 -17.21 -10.64 -6.71
N ILE A 127 -16.72 -10.05 -7.79
CA ILE A 127 -17.51 -9.76 -8.99
C ILE A 127 -17.18 -10.78 -10.08
N ASP A 128 -18.20 -11.40 -10.65
CA ASP A 128 -18.10 -12.07 -11.94
C ASP A 128 -17.88 -11.00 -13.01
N VAL A 129 -16.65 -10.86 -13.49
CA VAL A 129 -16.24 -9.78 -14.41
C VAL A 129 -16.98 -9.87 -15.75
N ASP A 130 -17.37 -11.06 -16.18
CA ASP A 130 -18.03 -11.27 -17.47
C ASP A 130 -19.54 -10.97 -17.35
N ALA A 131 -20.18 -11.41 -16.26
CA ALA A 131 -21.60 -11.19 -16.02
C ALA A 131 -21.93 -9.87 -15.30
N ASN A 132 -20.91 -9.15 -14.83
CA ASN A 132 -21.00 -7.92 -14.03
C ASN A 132 -21.98 -8.04 -12.85
N ARG A 133 -21.87 -9.14 -12.10
CA ARG A 133 -22.71 -9.44 -10.93
C ARG A 133 -21.87 -9.89 -9.74
N LEU A 134 -22.39 -9.64 -8.55
CA LEU A 134 -21.77 -10.15 -7.32
C LEU A 134 -21.88 -11.68 -7.26
N LEU A 135 -20.80 -12.32 -6.85
CA LEU A 135 -20.78 -13.70 -6.41
C LEU A 135 -21.12 -13.75 -4.92
N ASP A 136 -21.76 -14.84 -4.49
CA ASP A 136 -22.03 -15.09 -3.07
C ASP A 136 -20.80 -15.65 -2.36
N GLU A 137 -19.70 -14.90 -2.45
CA GLU A 137 -18.40 -15.24 -1.87
C GLU A 137 -17.54 -13.98 -1.69
N MET A 138 -16.81 -13.89 -0.58
CA MET A 138 -15.89 -12.77 -0.35
C MET A 138 -14.72 -12.81 -1.34
N GLU A 139 -14.30 -11.65 -1.85
CA GLU A 139 -13.32 -11.60 -2.93
C GLU A 139 -11.96 -12.19 -2.54
N TRP A 140 -11.58 -12.09 -1.26
CA TRP A 140 -10.37 -12.71 -0.77
C TRP A 140 -10.50 -14.23 -0.64
N GLU A 141 -11.65 -14.79 -0.26
CA GLU A 141 -11.88 -16.25 -0.23
C GLU A 141 -11.94 -16.83 -1.65
N TRP A 142 -12.66 -16.16 -2.54
CA TRP A 142 -12.76 -16.49 -3.96
C TRP A 142 -11.37 -16.58 -4.60
N SER A 143 -10.51 -15.60 -4.33
CA SER A 143 -9.19 -15.47 -4.95
C SER A 143 -8.23 -16.63 -4.66
N GLN A 144 -8.43 -17.37 -3.56
CA GLN A 144 -7.49 -18.40 -3.10
C GLN A 144 -7.40 -19.63 -4.02
N ARG A 145 -8.33 -19.77 -4.97
CA ARG A 145 -8.44 -20.96 -5.84
C ARG A 145 -8.52 -20.63 -7.32
N GLN A 146 -8.21 -19.39 -7.69
CA GLN A 146 -8.28 -18.93 -9.07
C GLN A 146 -6.96 -19.19 -9.81
N ASP A 147 -7.06 -19.36 -11.12
CA ASP A 147 -5.90 -19.50 -11.99
C ASP A 147 -5.34 -18.14 -12.44
N LEU A 148 -4.23 -18.20 -13.18
CA LEU A 148 -3.53 -17.01 -13.68
C LEU A 148 -4.45 -16.15 -14.55
N GLU A 149 -5.22 -16.75 -15.45
CA GLU A 149 -6.08 -16.03 -16.39
C GLU A 149 -7.20 -15.30 -15.66
N THR A 150 -7.89 -15.98 -14.75
CA THR A 150 -9.00 -15.44 -13.99
C THR A 150 -8.56 -14.31 -13.06
N LEU A 151 -7.46 -14.48 -12.33
CA LEU A 151 -6.91 -13.41 -11.50
C LEU A 151 -6.44 -12.23 -12.36
N THR A 152 -5.81 -12.49 -13.52
CA THR A 152 -5.35 -11.43 -14.42
C THR A 152 -6.54 -10.58 -14.88
N ARG A 153 -7.64 -11.20 -15.32
CA ARG A 153 -8.85 -10.49 -15.74
C ARG A 153 -9.48 -9.68 -14.60
N TYR A 154 -9.55 -10.26 -13.40
CA TYR A 154 -10.11 -9.60 -12.22
C TYR A 154 -9.30 -8.36 -11.82
N ILE A 155 -7.97 -8.50 -11.73
CA ILE A 155 -7.06 -7.40 -11.41
C ILE A 155 -7.07 -6.35 -12.52
N ALA A 156 -7.11 -6.77 -13.80
CA ALA A 156 -7.17 -5.85 -14.93
C ALA A 156 -8.46 -5.02 -14.92
N ARG A 157 -9.60 -5.57 -14.48
CA ARG A 157 -10.83 -4.79 -14.30
C ARG A 157 -10.64 -3.70 -13.24
N ALA A 158 -10.06 -4.03 -12.09
CA ALA A 158 -9.81 -3.06 -11.02
C ALA A 158 -8.87 -1.92 -11.47
N LEU A 159 -7.77 -2.27 -12.15
CA LEU A 159 -6.84 -1.31 -12.73
C LEU A 159 -7.50 -0.45 -13.82
N SER A 160 -8.36 -1.05 -14.65
CA SER A 160 -9.06 -0.36 -15.74
C SER A 160 -10.05 0.69 -15.22
N ILE A 161 -10.75 0.41 -14.12
CA ILE A 161 -11.66 1.37 -13.47
C ILE A 161 -10.87 2.60 -12.96
N LEU A 162 -9.71 2.39 -12.32
CA LEU A 162 -8.88 3.53 -11.92
C LEU A 162 -8.33 4.28 -13.14
N ARG A 163 -7.92 3.55 -14.18
CA ARG A 163 -7.39 4.12 -15.42
C ARG A 163 -8.42 5.00 -16.13
N SER A 164 -9.69 4.56 -16.20
CA SER A 164 -10.77 5.29 -16.87
C SER A 164 -11.14 6.59 -16.17
N VAL A 165 -10.98 6.68 -14.84
CA VAL A 165 -11.14 7.95 -14.11
C VAL A 165 -9.91 8.85 -14.17
N GLY A 166 -8.80 8.38 -14.76
CA GLY A 166 -7.55 9.13 -14.97
C GLY A 166 -6.45 8.85 -13.95
N ILE A 167 -6.56 7.76 -13.18
CA ILE A 167 -5.56 7.34 -12.18
C ILE A 167 -4.76 6.16 -12.74
N LYS A 168 -3.46 6.38 -13.00
CA LYS A 168 -2.56 5.31 -13.43
C LYS A 168 -1.93 4.63 -12.21
N ALA A 169 -2.57 3.57 -11.72
CA ALA A 169 -1.97 2.72 -10.67
C ALA A 169 -0.70 2.03 -11.19
N SER A 170 0.23 1.73 -10.28
CA SER A 170 1.50 1.02 -10.58
C SER A 170 1.70 -0.24 -9.73
N GLY A 171 0.67 -0.60 -8.99
CA GLY A 171 0.62 -1.69 -8.04
C GLY A 171 -0.78 -1.82 -7.48
N VAL A 172 -0.99 -2.82 -6.63
CA VAL A 172 -2.31 -3.15 -6.07
C VAL A 172 -2.26 -3.36 -4.56
N THR A 173 -3.40 -3.22 -3.90
CA THR A 173 -3.60 -3.63 -2.50
C THR A 173 -4.37 -4.95 -2.48
N SER A 174 -3.92 -5.90 -1.67
CA SER A 174 -4.63 -7.15 -1.43
C SER A 174 -5.58 -6.96 -0.25
N PRO A 175 -6.92 -6.95 -0.45
CA PRO A 175 -7.88 -6.88 0.65
C PRO A 175 -7.76 -8.16 1.49
N CYS A 176 -7.69 -8.01 2.81
CA CYS A 176 -7.53 -9.13 3.74
C CYS A 176 -6.35 -10.06 3.35
N ASP A 177 -6.64 -11.26 2.86
CA ASP A 177 -5.66 -12.25 2.42
C ASP A 177 -5.72 -12.56 0.92
N PHE A 178 -6.28 -11.66 0.10
CA PHE A 178 -6.48 -11.89 -1.34
C PHE A 178 -5.24 -12.44 -2.05
N GLY A 179 -5.40 -13.61 -2.68
CA GLY A 179 -4.38 -14.31 -3.46
C GLY A 179 -3.26 -14.94 -2.63
N ARG A 180 -3.38 -15.02 -1.30
CA ARG A 180 -2.32 -15.54 -0.42
C ARG A 180 -2.00 -17.01 -0.66
N GLU A 181 -3.00 -17.88 -0.80
CA GLU A 181 -2.79 -19.32 -1.00
C GLU A 181 -2.22 -19.64 -2.40
N VAL A 182 -2.36 -18.69 -3.33
CA VAL A 182 -1.86 -18.77 -4.71
C VAL A 182 -0.87 -17.63 -5.02
N GLU A 183 -0.09 -17.18 -4.03
CA GLU A 183 0.67 -15.91 -4.13
C GLU A 183 1.61 -15.83 -5.35
N GLY A 184 2.22 -16.94 -5.76
CA GLY A 184 3.04 -16.99 -6.97
C GLY A 184 2.24 -16.73 -8.26
N ILE A 185 1.02 -17.28 -8.35
CA ILE A 185 0.10 -17.03 -9.46
C ILE A 185 -0.41 -15.58 -9.38
N TYR A 186 -0.80 -15.14 -8.18
CA TYR A 186 -1.25 -13.77 -7.93
C TYR A 186 -0.21 -12.73 -8.37
N ALA A 187 1.05 -12.88 -7.96
CA ALA A 187 2.13 -11.98 -8.36
C ALA A 187 2.29 -11.92 -9.89
N ARG A 188 2.18 -13.05 -10.58
CA ARG A 188 2.21 -13.10 -12.06
C ARG A 188 0.97 -12.45 -12.67
N ALA A 189 -0.20 -12.66 -12.11
CA ALA A 189 -1.45 -12.07 -12.57
C ALA A 189 -1.43 -10.54 -12.51
N ILE A 190 -0.88 -9.98 -11.42
CA ILE A 190 -0.70 -8.52 -11.27
C ILE A 190 0.19 -7.98 -12.39
N LEU A 191 1.31 -8.64 -12.69
CA LEU A 191 2.21 -8.23 -13.76
C LEU A 191 1.54 -8.23 -15.13
N GLU A 192 0.84 -9.32 -15.48
CA GLU A 192 0.17 -9.39 -16.78
C GLU A 192 -0.97 -8.36 -16.89
N ALA A 193 -1.73 -8.14 -15.80
CA ALA A 193 -2.78 -7.12 -15.76
C ALA A 193 -2.21 -5.70 -15.93
N GLU A 194 -1.12 -5.38 -15.23
CA GLU A 194 -0.43 -4.07 -15.34
C GLU A 194 0.17 -3.83 -16.72
N LYS A 195 0.72 -4.86 -17.36
CA LYS A 195 1.18 -4.77 -18.75
C LYS A 195 0.02 -4.49 -19.70
N GLN A 196 -1.10 -5.17 -19.53
CA GLN A 196 -2.29 -5.00 -20.38
C GLN A 196 -2.92 -3.61 -20.23
N VAL A 197 -3.10 -3.13 -19.00
CA VAL A 197 -3.86 -1.89 -18.73
C VAL A 197 -2.98 -0.64 -18.78
N ASN A 198 -1.78 -0.71 -18.19
CA ASN A 198 -0.93 0.44 -17.93
C ASN A 198 0.42 0.41 -18.66
N GLY A 199 0.78 -0.70 -19.29
CA GLY A 199 2.09 -0.91 -19.90
C GLY A 199 3.23 -0.93 -18.90
N ILE A 200 2.97 -1.35 -17.65
CA ILE A 200 3.96 -1.36 -16.57
C ILE A 200 4.58 -2.76 -16.44
N LYS A 201 5.91 -2.86 -16.58
CA LYS A 201 6.68 -4.11 -16.44
C LYS A 201 7.26 -4.36 -15.05
N LEU A 202 7.33 -3.31 -14.22
CA LEU A 202 7.77 -3.40 -12.82
C LEU A 202 6.63 -2.91 -11.95
N THR A 203 5.96 -3.86 -11.30
CA THR A 203 4.81 -3.60 -10.44
C THR A 203 5.06 -4.13 -9.02
N TRP A 204 4.11 -3.90 -8.14
CA TRP A 204 4.19 -4.25 -6.74
C TRP A 204 2.80 -4.48 -6.14
N TYR A 205 2.77 -5.12 -4.98
CA TYR A 205 1.54 -5.27 -4.22
C TYR A 205 1.79 -5.21 -2.72
N PHE A 206 0.75 -4.88 -1.96
CA PHE A 206 0.75 -4.97 -0.50
C PHE A 206 -0.19 -6.10 -0.04
N LEU A 207 0.34 -7.06 0.72
CA LEU A 207 -0.38 -8.22 1.28
C LEU A 207 0.09 -8.61 2.69
N HIS A 208 1.38 -8.40 2.99
CA HIS A 208 2.01 -8.96 4.18
C HIS A 208 2.27 -7.92 5.26
N VAL A 209 2.04 -8.33 6.51
CA VAL A 209 2.38 -7.58 7.72
C VAL A 209 3.33 -8.41 8.58
N GLU A 210 4.48 -7.84 8.93
CA GLU A 210 5.53 -8.47 9.75
C GLU A 210 5.87 -7.62 10.99
N TYR A 211 5.04 -7.73 12.03
CA TYR A 211 5.21 -6.95 13.26
C TYR A 211 6.22 -7.51 14.26
N GLY A 212 6.64 -8.78 14.13
CA GLY A 212 7.53 -9.45 15.08
C GLY A 212 9.01 -9.58 14.68
N LYS A 213 9.38 -9.19 13.45
CA LYS A 213 10.76 -9.40 12.96
C LYS A 213 11.68 -8.22 13.30
N LYS A 214 12.94 -8.51 13.62
CA LYS A 214 13.99 -7.49 13.84
C LYS A 214 14.39 -6.74 12.57
N ARG A 215 14.14 -7.34 11.41
CA ARG A 215 14.41 -6.73 10.10
C ARG A 215 13.30 -7.11 9.14
N VAL A 216 12.65 -6.10 8.58
CA VAL A 216 11.59 -6.22 7.56
C VAL A 216 12.11 -5.59 6.28
N THR A 217 11.92 -6.28 5.16
CA THR A 217 12.29 -5.79 3.82
C THR A 217 11.18 -6.16 2.83
N PRO A 218 11.04 -5.43 1.71
CA PRO A 218 10.28 -5.91 0.58
C PRO A 218 10.75 -7.30 0.12
N ARG A 219 9.93 -7.99 -0.66
CA ARG A 219 10.25 -9.31 -1.22
C ARG A 219 10.18 -9.25 -2.74
N LEU A 220 11.19 -9.79 -3.42
CA LEU A 220 11.17 -9.92 -4.88
C LEU A 220 10.45 -11.23 -5.22
N MET A 221 9.26 -11.12 -5.80
CA MET A 221 8.35 -12.24 -6.03
C MET A 221 8.50 -12.81 -7.44
N TYR A 222 8.86 -11.95 -8.39
CA TYR A 222 9.17 -12.35 -9.76
C TYR A 222 10.26 -11.44 -10.31
N LEU A 223 11.17 -12.02 -11.09
CA LEU A 223 12.18 -11.30 -11.86
C LEU A 223 12.52 -12.12 -13.10
N LYS A 224 12.30 -11.53 -14.27
CA LYS A 224 12.74 -12.08 -15.55
C LYS A 224 12.90 -10.94 -16.55
N ASP A 225 14.06 -10.87 -17.21
CA ASP A 225 14.38 -9.82 -18.17
C ASP A 225 14.16 -8.40 -17.56
N GLU A 226 13.30 -7.58 -18.17
CA GLU A 226 12.92 -6.24 -17.65
C GLU A 226 11.66 -6.26 -16.76
N GLU A 227 11.14 -7.44 -16.43
CA GLU A 227 9.91 -7.61 -15.68
C GLU A 227 10.20 -7.98 -14.22
N ALA A 228 9.50 -7.32 -13.29
CA ALA A 228 9.65 -7.61 -11.88
C ALA A 228 8.36 -7.34 -11.09
N VAL A 229 8.17 -8.12 -10.03
CA VAL A 229 7.08 -7.95 -9.07
C VAL A 229 7.65 -7.93 -7.66
N VAL A 230 7.34 -6.89 -6.90
CA VAL A 230 7.79 -6.73 -5.52
C VAL A 230 6.61 -6.75 -4.55
N SER A 231 6.68 -7.61 -3.54
CA SER A 231 5.77 -7.52 -2.39
C SER A 231 6.30 -6.46 -1.43
N ILE A 232 5.50 -5.42 -1.20
CA ILE A 232 5.69 -4.43 -0.16
C ILE A 232 5.14 -5.01 1.15
N VAL A 233 5.92 -4.91 2.21
CA VAL A 233 5.64 -5.56 3.50
C VAL A 233 5.55 -4.48 4.58
N SER A 234 4.43 -4.42 5.28
CA SER A 234 4.26 -3.56 6.46
C SER A 234 5.01 -4.15 7.65
N CYS A 235 5.63 -3.30 8.45
CA CYS A 235 6.50 -3.68 9.56
C CYS A 235 5.84 -3.54 10.94
N SER A 236 4.60 -3.06 11.01
CA SER A 236 3.86 -2.85 12.25
C SER A 236 2.42 -3.36 12.14
N GLU A 237 1.84 -3.71 13.29
CA GLU A 237 0.38 -3.78 13.42
C GLU A 237 -0.23 -2.38 13.19
N ASP A 238 -1.55 -2.34 13.01
CA ASP A 238 -2.30 -1.08 13.07
C ASP A 238 -2.56 -0.70 14.53
N TYR A 239 -1.83 0.30 15.03
CA TYR A 239 -1.99 0.79 16.40
C TYR A 239 -3.18 1.74 16.59
N LEU A 240 -3.92 2.09 15.54
CA LEU A 240 -5.11 2.95 15.63
C LEU A 240 -6.41 2.16 15.80
N GLY A 241 -6.36 0.83 15.79
CA GLY A 241 -7.54 0.00 16.02
C GLY A 241 -8.17 0.23 17.40
N LYS A 242 -9.50 0.08 17.49
CA LYS A 242 -10.30 0.32 18.71
C LYS A 242 -9.69 -0.22 20.02
N PRO A 243 -9.17 -1.47 20.07
CA PRO A 243 -8.56 -2.00 21.30
C PRO A 243 -7.32 -1.22 21.77
N LYS A 244 -6.51 -0.72 20.83
CA LYS A 244 -5.28 0.03 21.13
C LYS A 244 -5.62 1.45 21.58
N VAL A 245 -6.61 2.08 20.96
CA VAL A 245 -7.15 3.39 21.37
C VAL A 245 -7.69 3.34 22.80
N ALA A 246 -8.51 2.32 23.12
CA ALA A 246 -9.03 2.13 24.47
C ALA A 246 -7.89 1.94 25.49
N LYS A 247 -6.87 1.13 25.15
CA LYS A 247 -5.69 0.94 26.02
C LYS A 247 -4.89 2.23 26.23
N ALA A 248 -4.87 3.13 25.26
CA ALA A 248 -4.22 4.44 25.39
C ALA A 248 -5.09 5.47 26.15
N GLY A 249 -6.34 5.13 26.48
CA GLY A 249 -7.29 6.06 27.09
C GLY A 249 -7.74 7.19 26.15
N GLY A 250 -7.69 6.96 24.84
CA GLY A 250 -7.99 7.99 23.84
C GLY A 250 -6.89 9.07 23.68
N ASP A 251 -5.71 8.87 24.25
CA ASP A 251 -4.60 9.82 24.12
C ASP A 251 -3.82 9.57 22.81
N PRO A 252 -3.85 10.49 21.83
CA PRO A 252 -3.13 10.33 20.56
C PRO A 252 -1.61 10.26 20.73
N TYR A 253 -1.04 10.90 21.76
CA TYR A 253 0.41 10.88 21.99
C TYR A 253 0.88 9.52 22.51
N ARG A 254 0.07 8.87 23.35
CA ARG A 254 0.31 7.48 23.80
C ARG A 254 0.11 6.46 22.69
N LEU A 255 -0.80 6.72 21.75
CA LEU A 255 -0.92 5.91 20.54
C LEU A 255 0.34 6.01 19.68
N ALA A 256 0.84 7.23 19.44
CA ALA A 256 2.06 7.48 18.69
C ALA A 256 3.29 6.79 19.31
N ASP A 257 3.35 6.67 20.65
CA ASP A 257 4.44 5.97 21.36
C ASP A 257 4.62 4.50 20.92
N ASN A 258 3.58 3.85 20.39
CA ASN A 258 3.71 2.49 19.85
C ASN A 258 4.64 2.44 18.62
N TRP A 259 4.64 3.48 17.79
CA TRP A 259 5.55 3.58 16.65
C TRP A 259 6.86 4.27 17.03
N ILE A 260 6.79 5.41 17.71
CA ILE A 260 7.94 6.22 18.11
C ILE A 260 7.58 7.06 19.35
N THR A 261 8.32 6.90 20.44
CA THR A 261 8.14 7.72 21.63
C THR A 261 8.55 9.18 21.40
N SER A 262 8.03 10.09 22.21
CA SER A 262 8.33 11.53 22.10
C SER A 262 9.84 11.87 22.19
N ASP A 263 10.62 11.03 22.86
CA ASP A 263 12.08 11.11 22.98
C ASP A 263 12.85 10.33 21.89
N GLY A 264 12.15 9.61 21.01
CA GLY A 264 12.73 8.83 19.91
C GLY A 264 13.49 7.59 20.35
N ARG A 265 13.39 7.16 21.61
CA ARG A 265 14.19 6.05 22.15
C ARG A 265 13.53 4.68 21.95
N LYS A 266 12.20 4.62 21.92
CA LYS A 266 11.38 3.39 21.87
C LYS A 266 10.31 3.50 20.78
N GLY A 267 9.61 2.40 20.56
CA GLY A 267 8.58 2.24 19.53
C GLY A 267 9.04 1.35 18.39
N ARG A 268 8.08 0.77 17.67
CA ARG A 268 8.33 -0.23 16.61
C ARG A 268 9.23 0.30 15.50
N LEU A 269 9.02 1.55 15.06
CA LEU A 269 9.81 2.13 13.98
C LEU A 269 11.24 2.45 14.44
N VAL A 270 11.42 2.81 15.71
CA VAL A 270 12.75 3.04 16.30
C VAL A 270 13.55 1.74 16.41
N GLU A 271 12.91 0.63 16.79
CA GLU A 271 13.55 -0.69 16.81
C GLU A 271 14.10 -1.05 15.42
N LEU A 272 13.26 -0.91 14.39
CA LEU A 272 13.62 -1.24 13.02
C LEU A 272 14.65 -0.27 12.42
N TYR A 273 14.56 1.02 12.78
CA TYR A 273 15.52 2.04 12.39
C TYR A 273 16.93 1.67 12.88
N LYS A 274 17.08 1.27 14.15
CA LYS A 274 18.36 0.82 14.73
C LYS A 274 18.92 -0.42 14.01
N ASN A 275 18.06 -1.25 13.43
CA ASN A 275 18.44 -2.44 12.65
C ASN A 275 18.63 -2.17 11.14
N ARG A 276 18.58 -0.90 10.69
CA ARG A 276 18.67 -0.51 9.28
C ARG A 276 17.68 -1.27 8.39
N ALA A 277 16.47 -1.49 8.90
CA ALA A 277 15.35 -2.11 8.17
C ALA A 277 14.51 -1.07 7.43
N TYR A 278 13.64 -1.51 6.51
CA TYR A 278 12.67 -0.63 5.86
C TYR A 278 11.55 -0.29 6.87
N LEU A 279 11.12 0.97 6.91
CA LEU A 279 10.07 1.46 7.82
C LEU A 279 8.78 1.70 7.04
N ILE A 280 8.23 0.63 6.47
CA ILE A 280 6.95 0.67 5.78
C ILE A 280 5.89 0.25 6.78
N PHE A 281 4.90 1.09 7.07
CA PHE A 281 3.87 0.78 8.06
C PHE A 281 2.49 1.14 7.51
N HIS A 282 1.46 0.52 8.08
CA HIS A 282 0.10 0.62 7.58
C HIS A 282 -0.90 1.01 8.67
N THR A 283 -2.02 1.56 8.23
CA THR A 283 -3.24 1.74 9.00
C THR A 283 -4.44 1.72 8.06
N HIS A 284 -5.65 1.65 8.61
CA HIS A 284 -6.90 1.63 7.85
C HIS A 284 -7.59 2.99 7.98
N TRP A 285 -8.17 3.52 6.90
CA TRP A 285 -8.69 4.90 6.90
C TRP A 285 -9.75 5.13 7.98
N TRP A 286 -10.58 4.12 8.30
CA TRP A 286 -11.61 4.18 9.34
C TRP A 286 -11.04 4.22 10.77
N ASN A 287 -9.80 3.76 10.97
CA ASN A 287 -9.11 3.91 12.25
C ASN A 287 -8.48 5.31 12.38
N VAL A 288 -8.10 5.92 11.25
CA VAL A 288 -7.60 7.30 11.20
C VAL A 288 -8.74 8.31 11.41
N HIS A 289 -9.84 8.12 10.70
CA HIS A 289 -11.08 8.91 10.80
C HIS A 289 -12.22 8.04 11.32
N ARG A 290 -12.39 8.05 12.65
CA ARG A 290 -13.44 7.33 13.36
C ARG A 290 -14.75 8.11 13.30
N GLU A 291 -15.87 7.49 13.67
CA GLU A 291 -17.18 8.18 13.71
C GLU A 291 -17.26 9.18 14.86
N GLU A 292 -16.62 8.80 15.96
CA GLU A 292 -16.69 9.48 17.24
C GLU A 292 -15.68 10.62 17.39
N ASP A 293 -14.53 10.56 16.69
CA ASP A 293 -13.42 11.50 16.91
C ASP A 293 -12.33 11.43 15.81
N LYS A 294 -11.34 12.33 15.93
CA LYS A 294 -10.12 12.39 15.10
C LYS A 294 -8.85 11.90 15.82
N ILE A 295 -8.98 11.11 16.89
CA ILE A 295 -7.82 10.67 17.69
C ILE A 295 -6.82 9.89 16.84
N GLY A 296 -7.31 9.06 15.90
CA GLY A 296 -6.46 8.31 14.98
C GLY A 296 -5.60 9.21 14.11
N PHE A 297 -6.20 10.25 13.51
CA PHE A 297 -5.49 11.23 12.71
C PHE A 297 -4.47 12.02 13.53
N GLU A 298 -4.82 12.49 14.72
CA GLU A 298 -3.88 13.21 15.59
C GLU A 298 -2.69 12.34 16.01
N ALA A 299 -2.94 11.05 16.32
CA ALA A 299 -1.88 10.09 16.62
C ALA A 299 -0.95 9.84 15.41
N LEU A 300 -1.52 9.73 14.21
CA LEU A 300 -0.76 9.54 12.98
C LEU A 300 0.08 10.79 12.64
N LYS A 301 -0.51 11.98 12.77
CA LYS A 301 0.17 13.27 12.58
C LYS A 301 1.32 13.46 13.55
N GLU A 302 1.11 13.13 14.83
CA GLU A 302 2.17 13.17 15.85
C GLU A 302 3.28 12.15 15.54
N THR A 303 2.92 10.94 15.11
CA THR A 303 3.88 9.91 14.69
C THR A 303 4.77 10.43 13.54
N VAL A 304 4.16 11.02 12.50
CA VAL A 304 4.88 11.63 11.37
C VAL A 304 5.79 12.77 11.84
N SER A 305 5.29 13.67 12.68
CA SER A 305 6.08 14.76 13.26
C SER A 305 7.31 14.24 13.99
N ARG A 306 7.15 13.20 14.81
CA ARG A 306 8.25 12.53 15.54
C ARG A 306 9.25 11.88 14.59
N ILE A 307 8.79 11.16 13.57
CA ILE A 307 9.68 10.56 12.55
C ILE A 307 10.54 11.66 11.91
N ASN A 308 9.91 12.71 11.41
CA ASN A 308 10.59 13.80 10.72
C ASN A 308 11.58 14.53 11.64
N ARG A 309 11.21 14.80 12.90
CA ARG A 309 12.06 15.52 13.84
C ARG A 309 13.20 14.67 14.41
N LEU A 310 12.92 13.41 14.76
CA LEU A 310 13.82 12.58 15.56
C LEU A 310 14.68 11.63 14.73
N LEU A 311 14.16 11.17 13.58
CA LEU A 311 14.95 10.36 12.64
C LEU A 311 15.58 11.22 11.54
N GLY A 312 14.94 12.33 11.18
CA GLY A 312 15.52 13.40 10.36
C GLY A 312 16.21 12.91 9.09
N ASP A 313 17.46 13.32 8.89
CA ASP A 313 18.24 12.97 7.71
C ASP A 313 18.65 11.48 7.65
N GLY A 314 18.40 10.70 8.70
CA GLY A 314 18.61 9.26 8.69
C GLY A 314 17.59 8.48 7.86
N ILE A 315 16.49 9.13 7.46
CA ILE A 315 15.40 8.51 6.70
C ILE A 315 15.13 9.20 5.37
N ILE A 316 14.43 8.49 4.49
CA ILE A 316 13.89 9.04 3.25
C ILE A 316 12.46 8.53 3.07
N TRP A 317 11.50 9.45 2.98
CA TRP A 317 10.13 9.12 2.60
C TRP A 317 10.09 8.77 1.12
N MET A 318 9.54 7.60 0.81
CA MET A 318 9.40 7.10 -0.55
C MET A 318 7.99 6.54 -0.76
N LYS A 319 7.47 6.69 -1.97
CA LYS A 319 6.28 5.96 -2.42
C LYS A 319 6.57 4.46 -2.47
N CYS A 320 5.54 3.64 -2.40
CA CYS A 320 5.68 2.19 -2.48
C CYS A 320 6.27 1.75 -3.82
N SER A 321 5.90 2.41 -4.92
CA SER A 321 6.45 2.20 -6.26
C SER A 321 7.94 2.53 -6.38
N GLU A 322 8.39 3.58 -5.67
CA GLU A 322 9.81 3.96 -5.61
C GLU A 322 10.62 2.93 -4.82
N ILE A 323 10.08 2.45 -3.69
CA ILE A 323 10.69 1.36 -2.91
C ILE A 323 10.76 0.09 -3.73
N ALA A 324 9.68 -0.29 -4.42
CA ALA A 324 9.63 -1.46 -5.27
C ALA A 324 10.68 -1.40 -6.38
N ARG A 325 10.76 -0.27 -7.09
CA ARG A 325 11.76 -0.05 -8.15
C ARG A 325 13.18 -0.14 -7.62
N TYR A 326 13.47 0.53 -6.50
CA TYR A 326 14.78 0.48 -5.87
C TYR A 326 15.15 -0.95 -5.49
N PHE A 327 14.25 -1.65 -4.81
CA PHE A 327 14.49 -2.99 -4.32
C PHE A 327 14.68 -4.00 -5.46
N ALA A 328 13.86 -3.95 -6.50
CA ALA A 328 14.01 -4.80 -7.69
C ALA A 328 15.35 -4.53 -8.40
N THR A 329 15.71 -3.26 -8.60
CA THR A 329 17.00 -2.87 -9.21
C THR A 329 18.18 -3.41 -8.40
N LEU A 330 18.12 -3.25 -7.07
CA LEU A 330 19.14 -3.73 -6.15
C LEU A 330 19.29 -5.25 -6.19
N LYS A 331 18.21 -6.00 -6.41
CA LYS A 331 18.22 -7.46 -6.47
C LYS A 331 18.58 -8.00 -7.86
N ALA A 332 18.30 -7.25 -8.91
CA ALA A 332 18.64 -7.61 -10.28
C ALA A 332 20.08 -7.25 -10.68
N PHE A 333 20.74 -6.36 -9.92
CA PHE A 333 22.10 -5.93 -10.20
C PHE A 333 23.10 -7.11 -10.20
N LYS A 334 23.80 -7.26 -11.31
CA LYS A 334 24.92 -8.19 -11.48
C LYS A 334 26.16 -7.39 -11.87
N PHE A 335 27.28 -7.66 -11.21
CA PHE A 335 28.58 -7.10 -11.55
C PHE A 335 29.38 -8.14 -12.32
N GLU A 336 29.79 -7.82 -13.55
CA GLU A 336 30.70 -8.65 -14.35
C GLU A 336 32.01 -7.89 -14.55
N GLU A 337 33.11 -8.49 -14.09
CA GLU A 337 34.46 -7.97 -14.32
C GLU A 337 34.97 -8.48 -15.67
N PHE A 338 35.00 -7.61 -16.68
CA PHE A 338 35.61 -7.96 -17.96
C PHE A 338 37.13 -7.93 -17.83
N LYS A 339 37.74 -9.12 -17.80
CA LYS A 339 39.20 -9.26 -17.97
C LYS A 339 39.55 -8.89 -19.41
N LYS A 340 40.33 -7.83 -19.58
CA LYS A 340 40.97 -7.47 -20.85
C LYS A 340 42.10 -8.44 -21.20
#